data_AF-A0A9E2R9E3-F1
#
_entry.id   AF-A0A9E2R9E3-F1
#
_cell.length_a   1.000
_cell.length_b   1.000
_cell.length_c   1.000
_cell.angle_alpha   90.00
_cell.angle_beta   90.00
_cell.angle_gamma   90.00
#
_symmetry.space_group_name_H-M   'P 1'
#
loop_
_entity.id
_entity.type
_entity.pdbx_description
1 polymer ?
#
loop_
_entity_poly.entity_id
_entity_poly.type
_entity_poly.pdbx_seq_one_letter_code
_entity_poly.pdbx_strand_id
1 'polypeptide(L)'
;DLAKIYGVSTKRLKEQFRRNRRRFPQDFAFLLTLQEFANLRSQFATSSSHGGHRHVPIAFTEHGAIMLASVLNSPVAVGASVRVVRAFVFLRERLAANRELRVKLAQLEGRVGQHDEAIKDLFEAIRQLLEPPAPEKRREIGFPIHERAAAYRVRHQF
;
A
#
# COMPACT_ATOMS: atom_id res chain seq x y z
N ASP A 1 31.62 -5.56 -10.20
CA ASP A 1 32.08 -6.95 -9.97
C ASP A 1 31.81 -7.34 -8.52
N LEU A 2 30.98 -8.35 -8.29
CA LEU A 2 30.60 -8.83 -6.95
C LEU A 2 31.79 -9.42 -6.18
N ALA A 3 32.78 -9.98 -6.88
CA ALA A 3 33.97 -10.55 -6.24
C ALA A 3 34.75 -9.46 -5.48
N LYS A 4 34.91 -8.29 -6.11
CA LYS A 4 35.54 -7.11 -5.47
C LYS A 4 34.74 -6.61 -4.28
N ILE A 5 33.41 -6.51 -4.39
CA ILE A 5 32.53 -6.06 -3.32
C ILE A 5 32.68 -6.94 -2.08
N TYR A 6 32.70 -8.27 -2.27
CA TYR A 6 32.86 -9.20 -1.17
C TYR A 6 34.33 -9.45 -0.78
N GLY A 7 35.31 -8.78 -1.39
CA GLY A 7 36.72 -8.98 -1.07
C GLY A 7 37.23 -10.41 -1.31
N VAL A 8 36.74 -11.07 -2.36
CA VAL A 8 37.16 -12.43 -2.76
C VAL A 8 37.62 -12.44 -4.21
N SER A 9 38.40 -13.46 -4.60
CA SER A 9 38.74 -13.65 -6.01
C SER A 9 37.53 -14.12 -6.81
N THR A 10 37.47 -13.77 -8.11
CA THR A 10 36.42 -14.24 -9.03
C THR A 10 36.38 -15.77 -9.12
N LYS A 11 37.54 -16.42 -9.03
CA LYS A 11 37.66 -17.89 -8.93
C LYS A 11 36.95 -18.42 -7.69
N ARG A 12 37.20 -17.83 -6.51
CA ARG A 12 36.59 -18.25 -5.24
C ARG A 12 35.08 -18.03 -5.24
N LEU A 13 34.60 -16.91 -5.79
CA LEU A 13 33.17 -16.65 -5.93
C LEU A 13 32.49 -17.71 -6.79
N LYS A 14 33.05 -18.02 -7.97
CA LYS A 14 32.52 -19.06 -8.86
C LYS A 14 32.58 -20.45 -8.23
N GLU A 15 33.65 -20.76 -7.50
CA GLU A 15 33.79 -22.01 -6.74
C GLU A 15 32.68 -22.15 -5.69
N GLN A 16 32.42 -21.12 -4.89
CA GLN A 16 31.38 -21.13 -3.86
C GLN A 16 29.97 -21.26 -4.46
N PHE A 17 29.70 -20.54 -5.55
CA PHE A 17 28.45 -20.71 -6.30
C PHE A 17 28.24 -22.16 -6.77
N ARG A 18 29.27 -22.78 -7.38
CA ARG A 18 29.18 -24.16 -7.88
C ARG A 18 29.00 -25.18 -6.75
N ARG A 19 29.74 -25.04 -5.64
CA ARG A 19 29.62 -25.94 -4.48
C ARG A 19 28.26 -25.84 -3.79
N ASN A 20 27.66 -24.65 -3.80
CA ASN A 20 26.39 -24.39 -3.14
C ASN A 20 25.21 -24.29 -4.12
N ARG A 21 25.27 -24.94 -5.28
CA ARG A 21 24.26 -24.79 -6.36
C ARG A 21 22.82 -25.01 -5.88
N ARG A 22 22.60 -25.89 -4.89
CA ARG A 22 21.29 -26.13 -4.25
C ARG A 22 20.67 -24.89 -3.59
N ARG A 23 21.48 -23.90 -3.22
CA ARG A 23 21.05 -22.61 -2.64
C ARG A 23 20.76 -21.53 -3.68
N PHE A 24 21.00 -21.80 -4.97
CA PHE A 24 20.79 -20.87 -6.07
C PHE A 24 19.74 -21.44 -7.03
N PRO A 25 18.45 -21.11 -6.81
CA PRO A 25 17.40 -21.39 -7.77
C PRO A 25 17.68 -20.72 -9.14
N GLN A 26 16.91 -21.07 -10.16
CA GLN A 26 17.21 -20.68 -11.55
C GLN A 26 17.19 -19.16 -11.79
N ASP A 27 16.43 -18.42 -10.99
CA ASP A 27 16.28 -16.96 -11.01
C ASP A 27 17.38 -16.19 -10.25
N PHE A 28 18.32 -16.89 -9.60
CA PHE A 28 19.38 -16.25 -8.82
C PHE A 28 20.63 -15.94 -9.65
N ALA A 29 20.87 -16.73 -10.69
CA ALA A 29 22.00 -16.56 -11.58
C ALA A 29 21.74 -17.19 -12.94
N PHE A 30 22.21 -16.52 -14.00
CA PHE A 30 22.09 -16.99 -15.37
C PHE A 30 23.40 -16.82 -16.13
N LEU A 31 23.55 -17.57 -17.22
CA LEU A 31 24.65 -17.42 -18.15
C LEU A 31 24.27 -16.35 -19.17
N LEU A 32 25.17 -15.42 -19.46
CA LEU A 32 24.96 -14.47 -20.55
C LEU A 32 24.96 -15.23 -21.88
N THR A 33 24.21 -14.77 -22.87
CA THR A 33 24.32 -15.31 -24.23
C THR A 33 25.67 -14.92 -24.86
N LEU A 34 26.10 -15.65 -25.90
CA LEU A 34 27.32 -15.29 -26.64
C LEU A 34 27.24 -13.89 -27.25
N GLN A 35 26.04 -13.48 -27.68
CA GLN A 35 25.77 -12.15 -28.22
C GLN A 35 25.88 -11.07 -27.14
N GLU A 36 25.23 -11.25 -25.99
CA GLU A 36 25.34 -10.33 -24.85
C GLU A 36 26.80 -10.21 -24.38
N PHE A 37 27.53 -11.33 -24.36
CA PHE A 37 28.93 -11.32 -24.01
C PHE A 37 29.81 -10.62 -25.06
N ALA A 38 29.52 -10.79 -26.35
CA ALA A 38 30.23 -10.08 -27.43
C ALA A 38 30.00 -8.57 -27.36
N ASN A 39 28.75 -8.15 -27.12
CA ASN A 39 28.39 -6.75 -26.92
C ASN A 39 29.05 -6.17 -25.66
N LEU A 40 29.09 -6.94 -24.57
CA LEU A 40 29.78 -6.51 -23.35
C LEU A 40 31.28 -6.31 -23.59
N ARG A 41 31.93 -7.22 -24.34
CA ARG A 41 33.36 -7.10 -24.69
C ARG A 41 33.65 -5.90 -25.59
N SER A 42 32.78 -5.62 -26.56
CA SER A 42 32.99 -4.49 -27.48
C SER A 42 32.84 -3.15 -26.76
N GLN A 43 31.91 -3.04 -25.80
CA GLN A 43 31.69 -1.82 -25.02
C GLN A 43 32.84 -1.52 -24.03
N PHE A 44 33.39 -2.54 -23.37
CA PHE A 44 34.45 -2.35 -22.39
C PHE A 44 35.87 -2.51 -22.94
N ALA A 45 36.03 -2.61 -24.28
CA ALA A 45 37.29 -2.65 -25.02
C ALA A 45 38.39 -3.54 -24.40
N THR A 46 38.03 -4.65 -23.75
CA THR A 46 38.97 -5.48 -22.97
C THR A 46 38.91 -6.93 -23.41
N SER A 47 39.75 -7.27 -24.38
CA SER A 47 40.69 -8.42 -24.36
C SER A 47 41.35 -8.55 -25.73
N SER A 48 42.69 -8.52 -25.75
CA SER A 48 43.47 -8.94 -26.91
C SER A 48 43.23 -10.44 -27.17
N SER A 49 43.11 -10.80 -28.44
CA SER A 49 42.67 -12.08 -28.99
C SER A 49 43.38 -13.35 -28.45
N HIS A 50 44.44 -13.22 -27.67
CA HIS A 50 45.31 -14.33 -27.25
C HIS A 50 45.00 -14.93 -25.86
N GLY A 51 44.00 -14.40 -25.13
CA GLY A 51 43.73 -14.84 -23.74
C GLY A 51 42.33 -14.53 -23.20
N GLY A 52 41.35 -14.31 -24.08
CA GLY A 52 39.97 -13.97 -23.67
C GLY A 52 39.32 -15.02 -22.76
N HIS A 53 38.31 -14.60 -21.98
CA HIS A 53 37.49 -15.51 -21.19
C HIS A 53 36.92 -16.64 -22.07
N ARG A 54 37.51 -17.84 -21.98
CA ARG A 54 37.06 -19.06 -22.69
C ARG A 54 35.67 -19.54 -22.31
N HIS A 55 35.07 -18.94 -21.29
CA HIS A 55 33.76 -19.31 -20.79
C HIS A 55 32.86 -18.09 -20.64
N VAL A 56 31.63 -18.27 -21.10
CA VAL A 56 30.50 -17.38 -20.87
C VAL A 56 30.43 -16.99 -19.38
N PRO A 57 30.40 -15.68 -19.05
CA PRO A 57 30.30 -15.24 -17.67
C PRO A 57 28.92 -15.56 -17.08
N ILE A 58 28.90 -15.84 -15.78
CA ILE A 58 27.68 -15.99 -15.00
C ILE A 58 27.33 -14.60 -14.46
N ALA A 59 26.10 -14.15 -14.72
CA ALA A 59 25.51 -12.97 -14.13
C ALA A 59 24.63 -13.38 -12.94
N PHE A 60 24.65 -12.58 -11.88
CA PHE A 60 23.86 -12.81 -10.67
C PHE A 60 22.80 -11.72 -10.56
N THR A 61 21.59 -12.10 -10.15
CA THR A 61 20.54 -11.16 -9.81
C THR A 61 20.77 -10.59 -8.41
N GLU A 62 19.94 -9.65 -7.98
CA GLU A 62 19.99 -9.09 -6.62
C GLU A 62 19.86 -10.19 -5.55
N HIS A 63 18.91 -11.11 -5.75
CA HIS A 63 18.71 -12.28 -4.90
C HIS A 63 19.96 -13.17 -4.89
N GLY A 64 20.58 -13.40 -6.05
CA GLY A 64 21.84 -14.14 -6.16
C GLY A 64 23.02 -13.46 -5.46
N ALA A 65 23.12 -12.13 -5.56
CA ALA A 65 24.13 -11.35 -4.86
C ALA A 65 23.96 -11.44 -3.33
N ILE A 66 22.73 -11.33 -2.83
CA ILE A 66 22.41 -11.53 -1.41
C ILE A 66 22.74 -12.95 -0.97
N MET A 67 22.38 -13.96 -1.77
CA MET A 67 22.69 -15.36 -1.48
C MET A 67 24.21 -15.61 -1.43
N LEU A 68 25.00 -14.94 -2.29
CA LEU A 68 26.47 -15.00 -2.24
C LEU A 68 27.02 -14.55 -0.88
N ALA A 69 26.44 -13.53 -0.24
CA ALA A 69 26.85 -13.10 1.10
C ALA A 69 26.72 -14.21 2.15
N SER A 70 25.79 -15.16 1.96
CA SER A 70 25.57 -16.28 2.89
C SER A 70 26.52 -17.47 2.69
N VAL A 71 27.15 -17.59 1.52
CA VAL A 71 28.05 -18.72 1.17
C VAL A 71 29.52 -18.32 1.11
N LEU A 72 29.82 -17.03 1.05
CA LEU A 72 31.17 -16.49 1.09
C LEU A 72 31.62 -16.25 2.54
N ASN A 73 32.88 -16.60 2.85
CA ASN A 73 33.45 -16.50 4.20
C ASN A 73 34.35 -15.26 4.39
N SER A 74 34.27 -14.24 3.53
CA SER A 74 35.03 -13.01 3.75
C SER A 74 34.38 -12.16 4.86
N PRO A 75 35.15 -11.31 5.57
CA PRO A 75 34.60 -10.43 6.60
C PRO A 75 33.45 -9.55 6.07
N VAL A 76 33.55 -9.07 4.83
CA VAL A 76 32.53 -8.25 4.17
C VAL A 76 31.26 -9.06 3.89
N ALA A 77 31.39 -10.30 3.40
CA ALA A 77 30.24 -11.16 3.11
C ALA A 77 29.51 -11.58 4.39
N VAL A 78 30.24 -11.96 5.44
CA VAL A 78 29.67 -12.28 6.76
C VAL A 78 28.93 -11.07 7.34
N GLY A 79 29.54 -9.88 7.28
CA GLY A 79 28.87 -8.66 7.73
C GLY A 79 27.64 -8.31 6.90
N ALA A 80 27.63 -8.60 5.60
CA ALA A 80 26.47 -8.40 4.74
C ALA A 80 25.33 -9.39 5.06
N SER A 81 25.63 -10.68 5.24
CA SER A 81 24.62 -11.69 5.53
C SER A 81 23.92 -11.45 6.87
N VAL A 82 24.68 -11.06 7.91
CA VAL A 82 24.11 -10.64 9.20
C VAL A 82 23.20 -9.42 9.07
N ARG A 83 23.60 -8.42 8.27
CA ARG A 83 22.77 -7.22 8.02
C ARG A 83 21.47 -7.57 7.31
N VAL A 84 21.51 -8.45 6.31
CA VAL A 84 20.31 -8.92 5.60
C VAL A 84 19.34 -9.62 6.55
N VAL A 85 19.84 -10.53 7.40
CA VAL A 85 19.01 -11.23 8.39
C VAL A 85 18.38 -10.25 9.38
N ARG A 86 19.16 -9.29 9.90
CA ARG A 86 18.63 -8.26 10.82
C ARG A 86 17.58 -7.38 10.16
N ALA A 87 17.81 -6.95 8.93
CA ALA A 87 16.86 -6.13 8.18
C ALA A 87 15.55 -6.88 7.94
N PHE A 88 15.63 -8.17 7.61
CA PHE A 88 14.44 -9.01 7.45
C PHE A 88 13.62 -9.15 8.74
N VAL A 89 14.29 -9.43 9.88
CA VAL A 89 13.62 -9.52 11.19
C VAL A 89 12.97 -8.19 11.57
N PHE A 90 13.71 -7.09 11.44
CA PHE A 90 13.21 -5.74 11.70
C PHE A 90 11.98 -5.40 10.85
N LEU A 91 12.03 -5.67 9.54
CA LEU A 91 10.91 -5.43 8.64
C LEU A 91 9.69 -6.28 9.02
N ARG A 92 9.91 -7.56 9.36
CA ARG A 92 8.85 -8.47 9.78
C ARG A 92 8.14 -7.97 11.05
N GLU A 93 8.90 -7.51 12.04
CA GLU A 93 8.36 -6.94 13.28
C GLU A 93 7.54 -5.69 13.03
N ARG A 94 8.03 -4.78 12.17
CA ARG A 94 7.31 -3.55 11.80
C ARG A 94 6.02 -3.84 11.04
N LEU A 95 6.03 -4.80 10.12
CA LEU A 95 4.83 -5.23 9.40
C LEU A 95 3.81 -5.88 10.33
N ALA A 96 4.26 -6.65 11.33
CA ALA A 96 3.38 -7.23 12.35
C ALA A 96 2.72 -6.14 13.23
N ALA A 97 3.49 -5.16 13.70
CA ALA A 97 2.98 -4.03 14.48
C ALA A 97 1.93 -3.21 13.71
N ASN A 98 2.12 -3.00 12.40
CA ASN A 98 1.16 -2.30 11.56
C ASN A 98 -0.19 -3.03 11.42
N ARG A 99 -0.24 -4.36 11.54
CA ARG A 99 -1.52 -5.09 11.53
C ARG A 99 -2.34 -4.76 12.78
N GLU A 100 -1.71 -4.77 13.94
CA GLU A 100 -2.37 -4.42 15.20
C GLU A 100 -2.85 -2.96 15.20
N LEU A 101 -2.02 -2.04 14.70
CA LEU A 101 -2.39 -0.64 14.53
C LEU A 101 -3.57 -0.47 13.57
N ARG A 102 -3.59 -1.17 12.43
CA ARG A 102 -4.73 -1.14 11.48
C ARG A 102 -6.04 -1.60 12.13
N VAL A 103 -5.99 -2.66 12.94
CA VAL A 103 -7.19 -3.16 13.65
C VAL A 103 -7.70 -2.13 14.65
N LYS A 104 -6.80 -1.54 15.46
CA LYS A 104 -7.16 -0.51 16.43
C LYS A 104 -7.72 0.76 15.76
N LEU A 105 -7.18 1.14 14.61
CA LEU A 105 -7.61 2.31 13.86
C LEU A 105 -9.02 2.10 13.26
N ALA A 106 -9.29 0.94 12.67
CA ALA A 106 -10.63 0.58 12.20
C ALA A 106 -11.68 0.57 13.34
N GLN A 107 -11.29 0.11 14.54
CA GLN A 107 -12.15 0.16 15.73
C GLN A 107 -12.42 1.58 16.24
N LEU A 108 -11.48 2.52 16.06
CA LEU A 108 -11.67 3.92 16.40
C LEU A 108 -12.57 4.61 15.37
N GLU A 109 -12.34 4.39 14.08
CA GLU A 109 -13.19 4.91 13.01
C GLU A 109 -14.66 4.48 13.19
N GLY A 110 -14.90 3.21 13.52
CA GLY A 110 -16.25 2.71 13.80
C GLY A 110 -16.91 3.39 15.01
N ARG A 111 -16.17 3.64 16.10
CA ARG A 111 -16.69 4.34 17.28
C ARG A 111 -17.03 5.80 16.98
N VAL A 112 -16.16 6.49 16.24
CA VAL A 112 -16.41 7.90 15.84
C VAL A 112 -17.64 7.99 14.94
N GLY A 113 -17.80 7.09 13.97
CA GLY A 113 -19.00 7.06 13.12
C GLY A 113 -20.30 6.86 13.90
N GLN A 114 -20.29 6.02 14.94
CA GLN A 114 -21.45 5.86 15.84
C GLN A 114 -21.78 7.13 16.62
N HIS A 115 -20.76 7.89 17.04
CA HIS A 115 -20.98 9.16 17.72
C HIS A 115 -21.60 10.22 16.79
N ASP A 116 -21.21 10.25 15.51
CA ASP A 116 -21.80 11.16 14.53
C ASP A 116 -23.30 10.90 14.30
N GLU A 117 -23.73 9.63 14.31
CA GLU A 117 -25.15 9.26 14.25
C GLU A 117 -25.90 9.71 15.51
N ALA A 118 -25.39 9.39 16.70
CA ALA A 118 -26.02 9.78 17.96
C ALA A 118 -26.13 11.31 18.12
N ILE A 119 -25.15 12.06 17.61
CA ILE A 119 -25.18 13.54 17.61
C ILE A 119 -26.28 14.05 16.67
N LYS A 120 -26.45 13.46 15.48
CA LYS A 120 -27.54 13.83 14.57
C LYS A 120 -28.90 13.59 15.21
N ASP A 121 -29.10 12.43 15.83
CA ASP A 121 -30.35 12.07 16.51
C ASP A 121 -30.67 13.06 17.64
N LEU A 122 -29.66 13.44 18.44
CA LEU A 122 -29.80 14.47 19.48
C LEU A 122 -30.22 15.82 18.89
N PHE A 123 -29.59 16.25 17.79
CA PHE A 123 -29.95 17.50 17.13
C PHE A 123 -31.38 17.47 16.56
N GLU A 124 -31.83 16.35 16.01
CA GLU A 124 -33.21 16.18 15.54
C GLU A 124 -34.21 16.23 16.70
N ALA A 125 -33.92 15.55 17.80
CA ALA A 125 -34.75 15.61 19.00
C ALA A 125 -34.86 17.03 19.56
N ILE A 126 -33.75 17.78 19.60
CA ILE A 126 -33.75 19.19 20.03
C ILE A 126 -34.59 20.06 19.08
N ARG A 127 -34.50 19.84 17.75
CA ARG A 127 -35.35 20.57 16.79
C ARG A 127 -36.83 20.30 17.01
N GLN A 128 -37.22 19.05 17.23
CA GLN A 128 -38.62 18.69 17.52
C GLN A 128 -39.14 19.37 18.79
N LEU A 129 -38.30 19.56 19.80
CA LEU A 129 -38.67 20.28 21.03
C LEU A 129 -38.75 21.81 20.84
N LEU A 130 -38.03 22.35 19.85
CA LEU A 130 -38.04 23.78 19.51
C LEU A 130 -39.12 24.14 18.48
N GLU A 131 -39.76 23.15 17.84
CA GLU A 131 -40.88 23.39 16.94
C GLU A 131 -42.06 23.97 17.72
N PRO A 132 -42.58 25.15 17.33
CA PRO A 132 -43.72 25.74 18.01
C PRO A 132 -44.94 24.83 17.86
N PRO A 133 -45.77 24.66 18.92
CA PRO A 133 -46.93 23.79 18.85
C PRO A 133 -47.84 24.22 17.70
N ALA A 134 -48.35 23.25 16.94
CA ALA A 134 -49.25 23.49 15.83
C ALA A 134 -50.40 24.41 16.30
N PRO A 135 -50.75 25.47 15.55
CA PRO A 135 -51.80 26.37 15.96
C PRO A 135 -53.08 25.58 16.16
N GLU A 136 -53.57 25.53 17.41
CA GLU A 136 -54.84 24.88 17.70
C GLU A 136 -55.91 25.48 16.79
N LYS A 137 -56.69 24.62 16.11
CA LYS A 137 -57.87 25.06 15.37
C LYS A 137 -58.78 25.78 16.36
N ARG A 138 -58.72 27.12 16.37
CA ARG A 138 -59.58 27.95 17.21
C ARG A 138 -61.01 27.54 16.89
N ARG A 139 -61.71 26.97 17.88
CA ARG A 139 -63.15 26.80 17.80
C ARG A 139 -63.72 28.20 17.55
N GLU A 140 -64.48 28.37 16.47
CA GLU A 140 -65.19 29.61 16.23
C GLU A 140 -66.13 29.84 17.42
N ILE A 141 -65.79 30.79 18.29
CA ILE A 141 -66.67 31.20 19.38
C ILE A 141 -67.59 32.27 18.82
N GLY A 142 -68.78 31.84 18.42
CA GLY A 142 -69.83 32.70 17.87
C GLY A 142 -70.90 31.86 17.16
N PHE A 143 -72.10 32.42 16.97
CA PHE A 143 -73.14 31.78 16.17
C PHE A 143 -72.81 31.97 14.68
N PRO A 144 -72.60 30.90 13.89
CA PRO A 144 -72.41 31.05 12.45
C PRO A 144 -73.75 31.46 11.83
N ILE A 145 -73.88 32.73 11.46
CA ILE A 145 -75.02 33.21 10.68
C ILE A 145 -74.83 32.70 9.25
N HIS A 146 -75.48 31.59 8.91
CA HIS A 146 -75.64 31.16 7.53
C HIS A 146 -76.84 31.87 6.91
N GLU A 147 -76.67 33.14 6.53
CA GLU A 147 -77.71 33.88 5.81
C GLU A 147 -77.73 33.39 4.35
N ARG A 148 -78.86 32.81 3.91
CA ARG A 148 -79.10 32.53 2.50
C ARG A 148 -79.35 33.87 1.81
N ALA A 149 -78.44 34.29 0.94
CA ALA A 149 -78.57 35.52 0.17
C ALA A 149 -79.93 35.55 -0.57
N ALA A 150 -80.80 36.47 -0.17
CA ALA A 150 -82.04 36.75 -0.88
C ALA A 150 -81.75 37.63 -2.09
N ALA A 151 -82.06 37.13 -3.30
CA ALA A 151 -81.92 37.88 -4.53
C ALA A 151 -83.04 38.93 -4.65
N TYR A 152 -82.83 40.14 -4.12
CA TYR A 152 -83.71 41.27 -4.40
C TYR A 152 -83.12 42.14 -5.52
N ARG A 153 -83.75 42.04 -6.68
CA ARG A 153 -83.61 42.94 -7.83
C ARG A 153 -84.78 43.91 -7.81
N VAL A 154 -84.54 45.20 -7.69
CA VAL A 154 -85.48 46.23 -8.17
C VAL A 154 -84.72 47.35 -8.87
N ARG A 155 -85.13 47.61 -10.10
CA ARG A 155 -84.70 48.72 -10.97
C ARG A 155 -85.45 50.00 -10.58
N HIS A 156 -84.70 51.10 -10.48
CA HIS A 156 -84.90 52.46 -11.00
C HIS A 156 -86.30 53.11 -11.15
N GLN A 157 -86.26 54.46 -11.04
CA GLN A 157 -87.17 55.55 -11.50
C GLN A 157 -88.09 56.13 -10.40
N PHE A 158 -88.25 57.44 -10.19
CA PHE A 158 -87.81 58.69 -10.86
C PHE A 158 -87.50 59.74 -9.79
#